data_AF-X1M766-F1
#
_entry.id   AF-X1M766-F1
#
_cell.length_a   1.000
_cell.length_b   1.000
_cell.length_c   1.000
_cell.angle_alpha   90.00
_cell.angle_beta   90.00
_cell.angle_gamma   90.00
#
_symmetry.space_group_name_H-M   'P 1'
#
loop_
_entity.id
_entity.type
_entity.pdbx_description
1 polymer ?
#
loop_
_entity_poly.entity_id
_entity_poly.type
_entity_poly.pdbx_seq_one_letter_code
_entity_poly.pdbx_strand_id
1 'polypeptide(L)'
;NGVHGRDGLQYKAAVYDQLKAALGTGGFDLLMGQFMREAGQPGQSLAEQASALFSSACGHKFGLTPTPRPLKESSAEIHEQVVAAMAAAELTGEPVYLTVRTGGKKPPRSRAPVSTAEAIEDCARALHVSDRTTQSYRGTWATFAKRHPVFPTTVDQINAYLNHYTNKRTAADIYTKLKILYDFASARYGTPDLFSTRLIRKPKFKPTDRGSLTLKEAKAVVNACRDDFELGLIHLYLGHGLRKNEARGLDIGDAGEDEIFVHGKTRNEPQPVLPETRRILS
;
A
#
# COMPACT_ATOMS: atom_id res chain seq x y z
N ASN A 1 40.22 2.80 8.43
CA ASN A 1 38.84 2.65 8.96
C ASN A 1 38.05 1.70 8.11
N GLY A 2 38.17 0.41 8.39
CA GLY A 2 37.37 -0.64 7.77
C GLY A 2 37.04 -1.67 8.82
N VAL A 3 35.74 -1.84 9.11
CA VAL A 3 35.17 -2.99 9.84
C VAL A 3 33.67 -3.02 9.49
N HIS A 4 33.26 -3.74 8.44
CA HIS A 4 31.86 -4.22 8.26
C HIS A 4 31.71 -5.36 7.22
N GLY A 5 32.81 -5.86 6.64
CA GLY A 5 32.75 -6.94 5.65
C GLY A 5 32.95 -8.37 6.19
N ARG A 6 33.42 -8.54 7.44
CA ARG A 6 33.80 -9.88 7.97
C ARG A 6 32.68 -10.58 8.74
N ASP A 7 31.83 -9.83 9.45
CA ASP A 7 30.82 -10.42 10.35
C ASP A 7 29.70 -11.12 9.58
N GLY A 8 29.29 -10.60 8.42
CA GLY A 8 28.26 -11.20 7.58
C GLY A 8 28.67 -12.52 6.91
N LEU A 9 29.96 -12.73 6.65
CA LEU A 9 30.47 -13.99 6.09
C LEU A 9 30.70 -15.05 7.17
N GLN A 10 31.18 -14.66 8.36
CA GLN A 10 31.30 -15.57 9.51
C GLN A 10 29.93 -16.04 10.01
N TYR A 11 28.92 -15.17 9.99
CA TYR A 11 27.55 -15.54 10.36
C TYR A 11 26.90 -16.52 9.37
N LYS A 12 27.15 -16.34 8.06
CA LYS A 12 26.68 -17.28 7.04
C LYS A 12 27.33 -18.65 7.17
N ALA A 13 28.62 -18.72 7.50
CA ALA A 13 29.33 -19.98 7.72
C ALA A 13 28.81 -20.72 8.97
N ALA A 14 28.63 -20.00 10.09
CA ALA A 14 28.13 -20.59 11.33
C ALA A 14 26.70 -21.16 11.20
N VAL A 15 25.83 -20.47 10.47
CA VAL A 15 24.46 -20.95 10.18
C VAL A 15 24.48 -22.17 9.26
N TYR A 16 25.41 -22.21 8.29
CA TYR A 16 25.60 -23.34 7.39
C TYR A 16 26.05 -24.60 8.16
N ASP A 17 26.98 -24.44 9.10
CA ASP A 17 27.51 -25.53 9.92
C ASP A 17 26.47 -26.07 10.91
N GLN A 18 25.61 -25.21 11.48
CA GLN A 18 24.52 -25.63 12.38
C GLN A 18 23.42 -26.40 11.64
N LEU A 19 23.02 -25.96 10.45
CA LEU A 19 22.05 -26.68 9.62
C LEU A 19 22.61 -28.02 9.13
N LYS A 20 23.90 -28.06 8.76
CA LYS A 20 24.58 -29.29 8.35
C LYS A 20 24.74 -30.28 9.50
N ALA A 21 24.97 -29.79 10.72
CA ALA A 21 25.02 -30.62 11.92
C ALA A 21 23.65 -31.20 12.30
N ALA A 22 22.58 -30.43 12.18
CA ALA A 22 21.22 -30.85 12.54
C ALA A 22 20.61 -31.84 11.54
N LEU A 23 20.88 -31.68 10.24
CA LEU A 23 20.29 -32.49 9.17
C LEU A 23 21.20 -33.63 8.70
N GLY A 24 22.47 -33.65 9.14
CA GLY A 24 23.53 -34.47 8.58
C GLY A 24 23.90 -34.05 7.15
N THR A 25 25.10 -34.43 6.70
CA THR A 25 25.64 -34.03 5.39
C THR A 25 24.69 -34.36 4.23
N GLY A 26 24.10 -35.56 4.23
CA GLY A 26 23.19 -35.99 3.17
C GLY A 26 21.83 -35.29 3.16
N GLY A 27 21.25 -34.99 4.33
CA GLY A 27 19.98 -34.26 4.43
C GLY A 27 20.13 -32.79 4.06
N PHE A 28 21.26 -32.19 4.45
CA PHE A 28 21.59 -30.81 4.12
C PHE A 28 21.84 -30.60 2.62
N ASP A 29 22.60 -31.49 1.96
CA ASP A 29 22.87 -31.37 0.52
C ASP A 29 21.61 -31.59 -0.32
N LEU A 30 20.69 -32.45 0.13
CA LEU A 30 19.39 -32.65 -0.51
C LEU A 30 18.50 -31.39 -0.40
N LEU A 31 18.44 -30.80 0.80
CA LEU A 31 17.68 -29.57 1.08
C LEU A 31 18.20 -28.39 0.27
N MET A 32 19.52 -28.18 0.24
CA MET A 32 20.14 -27.09 -0.51
C MET A 32 20.04 -27.31 -2.02
N GLY A 33 20.15 -28.56 -2.49
CA GLY A 33 19.93 -28.90 -3.88
C GLY A 33 18.49 -28.66 -4.33
N GLN A 34 17.50 -28.90 -3.46
CA GLN A 34 16.09 -28.66 -3.75
C GLN A 34 15.74 -27.18 -3.68
N PHE A 35 16.26 -26.46 -2.69
CA PHE A 35 16.13 -25.00 -2.59
C PHE A 35 16.70 -24.28 -3.81
N MET A 36 17.89 -24.67 -4.29
CA MET A 36 18.49 -24.08 -5.49
C MET A 36 17.72 -24.40 -6.79
N ARG A 37 16.96 -25.49 -6.84
CA ARG A 37 16.08 -25.84 -7.97
C ARG A 37 14.75 -25.07 -7.95
N GLU A 38 14.26 -24.71 -6.77
CA GLU A 38 12.95 -24.09 -6.56
C GLU A 38 13.03 -22.55 -6.40
N ALA A 39 14.21 -22.03 -5.99
CA ALA A 39 14.53 -20.61 -5.93
C ALA A 39 14.61 -20.01 -7.34
N GLY A 40 13.45 -19.62 -7.86
CA GLY A 40 13.29 -19.10 -9.22
C GLY A 40 11.86 -19.21 -9.75
N GLN A 41 10.96 -19.90 -9.03
CA GLN A 41 9.55 -19.95 -9.42
C GLN A 41 8.86 -18.58 -9.20
N PRO A 42 8.28 -17.97 -10.24
CA PRO A 42 7.62 -16.68 -10.13
C PRO A 42 6.33 -16.80 -9.29
N GLY A 43 6.23 -15.99 -8.23
CA GLY A 43 4.99 -15.80 -7.47
C GLY A 43 5.00 -16.26 -6.01
N GLN A 44 6.10 -16.82 -5.50
CA GLN A 44 6.26 -17.12 -4.08
C GLN A 44 7.43 -16.35 -3.48
N SER A 45 7.25 -15.83 -2.26
CA SER A 45 8.33 -15.20 -1.51
C SER A 45 9.32 -16.24 -1.00
N LEU A 46 10.59 -15.85 -0.83
CA LEU A 46 11.65 -16.71 -0.27
C LEU A 46 11.25 -17.32 1.10
N ALA A 47 10.46 -16.61 1.88
CA ALA A 47 9.94 -17.07 3.18
C ALA A 47 8.90 -18.19 3.03
N GLU A 48 8.02 -18.11 2.03
CA GLU A 48 7.02 -19.16 1.74
C GLU A 48 7.70 -20.42 1.21
N GLN A 49 8.70 -20.27 0.35
CA GLN A 49 9.50 -21.40 -0.17
C GLN A 49 10.28 -22.08 0.95
N ALA A 50 10.92 -21.31 1.84
CA ALA A 50 11.61 -21.85 3.00
C ALA A 50 10.65 -22.58 3.95
N SER A 51 9.50 -21.97 4.30
CA SER A 51 8.50 -22.58 5.19
C SER A 51 7.95 -23.91 4.64
N ALA A 52 7.75 -24.00 3.33
CA ALA A 52 7.28 -25.22 2.66
C ALA A 52 8.35 -26.33 2.68
N LEU A 53 9.60 -25.99 2.36
CA LEU A 53 10.73 -26.91 2.39
C LEU A 53 10.98 -27.46 3.81
N PHE A 54 10.95 -26.60 4.83
CA PHE A 54 11.11 -27.02 6.23
C PHE A 54 9.96 -27.90 6.73
N SER A 55 8.71 -27.59 6.33
CA SER A 55 7.55 -28.43 6.68
C SER A 55 7.64 -29.82 6.06
N SER A 56 8.21 -29.93 4.85
CA SER A 56 8.44 -31.20 4.18
C SER A 56 9.56 -32.02 4.81
N ALA A 57 10.62 -31.37 5.30
CA ALA A 57 11.78 -32.05 5.87
C ALA A 57 11.55 -32.56 7.30
N CYS A 58 10.78 -31.83 8.12
CA CYS A 58 10.59 -32.14 9.54
C CYS A 58 9.29 -32.89 9.85
N GLY A 59 8.45 -33.18 8.85
CA GLY A 59 7.17 -33.90 9.04
C GLY A 59 6.11 -33.13 9.85
N HIS A 60 6.33 -31.85 10.13
CA HIS A 60 5.44 -30.99 10.91
C HIS A 60 5.09 -29.72 10.11
N LYS A 61 3.81 -29.30 10.15
CA LYS A 61 3.35 -28.11 9.43
C LYS A 61 3.80 -26.84 10.16
N PHE A 62 4.74 -26.11 9.58
CA PHE A 62 5.08 -24.75 10.02
C PHE A 62 4.25 -23.72 9.25
N GLY A 63 3.43 -22.95 9.96
CA GLY A 63 2.63 -21.88 9.39
C GLY A 63 3.22 -20.52 9.70
N LEU A 64 3.90 -19.89 8.72
CA LEU A 64 4.20 -18.45 8.77
C LEU A 64 3.06 -17.70 8.08
N THR A 65 2.42 -16.76 8.79
CA THR A 65 1.45 -15.85 8.16
C THR A 65 2.20 -14.65 7.57
N PRO A 66 2.14 -14.40 6.25
CA PRO A 66 2.85 -13.28 5.65
C PRO A 66 2.14 -11.97 6.01
N THR A 67 2.87 -11.01 6.57
CA THR A 67 2.42 -9.60 6.65
C THR A 67 3.20 -8.74 5.65
N PRO A 68 2.54 -7.81 4.94
CA PRO A 68 3.17 -7.03 3.88
C PRO A 68 3.83 -5.77 4.47
N ARG A 69 5.01 -5.90 5.07
CA ARG A 69 5.97 -4.79 5.28
C ARG A 69 7.33 -5.34 5.73
N PRO A 70 8.46 -4.71 5.35
CA PRO A 70 9.77 -5.16 5.78
C PRO A 70 9.94 -4.95 7.29
N LEU A 71 10.42 -5.99 7.97
CA LEU A 71 10.73 -6.01 9.39
C LEU A 71 11.90 -5.05 9.69
N LYS A 72 11.80 -4.30 10.79
CA LYS A 72 12.87 -3.44 11.34
C LYS A 72 13.60 -4.09 12.52
N GLU A 73 13.39 -5.38 12.76
CA GLU A 73 14.09 -6.13 13.80
C GLU A 73 15.38 -6.71 13.23
N SER A 74 16.43 -6.75 14.05
CA SER A 74 17.67 -7.38 13.65
C SER A 74 17.43 -8.89 13.43
N SER A 75 18.04 -9.47 12.40
CA SER A 75 17.89 -10.90 12.08
C SER A 75 18.22 -11.83 13.25
N ALA A 76 18.96 -11.35 14.25
CA ALA A 76 19.34 -12.09 15.46
C ALA A 76 18.18 -12.25 16.45
N GLU A 77 17.38 -11.20 16.68
CA GLU A 77 16.27 -11.22 17.65
C GLU A 77 15.11 -12.11 17.19
N ILE A 78 14.84 -12.12 15.88
CA ILE A 78 13.84 -13.03 15.29
C ILE A 78 14.31 -14.47 15.42
N HIS A 79 15.60 -14.73 15.19
CA HIS A 79 16.17 -16.08 15.26
C HIS A 79 16.14 -16.65 16.68
N GLU A 80 16.48 -15.86 17.70
CA GLU A 80 16.45 -16.28 19.10
C GLU A 80 15.02 -16.64 19.56
N GLN A 81 14.01 -15.87 19.16
CA GLN A 81 12.60 -16.16 19.46
C GLN A 81 12.10 -17.43 18.77
N VAL A 82 12.53 -17.69 17.54
CA VAL A 82 12.19 -18.91 16.81
C VAL A 82 12.82 -20.13 17.46
N VAL A 83 14.10 -20.06 17.83
CA VAL A 83 14.82 -21.16 18.51
C VAL A 83 14.19 -21.47 19.87
N ALA A 84 13.84 -20.44 20.66
CA ALA A 84 13.18 -20.63 21.95
C ALA A 84 11.79 -21.27 21.81
N ALA A 85 11.01 -20.89 20.79
CA ALA A 85 9.71 -21.49 20.52
C ALA A 85 9.80 -22.95 20.02
N MET A 86 10.84 -23.28 19.24
CA MET A 86 11.10 -24.65 18.81
C MET A 86 11.44 -25.55 20.01
N ALA A 87 12.30 -25.09 20.91
CA ALA A 87 12.65 -25.83 22.13
C ALA A 87 11.41 -26.05 23.03
N ALA A 88 10.51 -25.07 23.12
CA ALA A 88 9.27 -25.21 23.88
C ALA A 88 8.27 -26.19 23.23
N ALA A 89 8.17 -26.22 21.89
CA ALA A 89 7.32 -27.16 21.16
C ALA A 89 7.80 -28.61 21.33
N GLU A 90 9.12 -28.83 21.32
CA GLU A 90 9.74 -30.15 21.46
C GLU A 90 9.53 -30.75 22.86
N LEU A 91 9.51 -29.91 23.90
CA LEU A 91 9.24 -30.32 25.28
C LEU A 91 7.76 -30.64 25.56
N THR A 92 6.83 -30.05 24.81
CA THR A 92 5.39 -30.09 25.14
C THR A 92 4.56 -30.89 24.16
N GLY A 93 5.05 -31.13 22.93
CA GLY A 93 4.32 -31.83 21.89
C GLY A 93 3.11 -31.05 21.33
N GLU A 94 2.90 -29.80 21.78
CA GLU A 94 1.81 -28.94 21.30
C GLU A 94 2.29 -27.96 20.22
N PRO A 95 1.44 -27.61 19.24
CA PRO A 95 1.76 -26.61 18.24
C PRO A 95 1.94 -25.23 18.89
N VAL A 96 3.17 -24.72 18.88
CA VAL A 96 3.50 -23.38 19.38
C VAL A 96 3.24 -22.34 18.29
N TYR A 97 2.31 -21.43 18.55
CA TYR A 97 2.00 -20.32 17.65
C TYR A 97 2.83 -19.09 18.02
N LEU A 98 3.84 -18.77 17.20
CA LEU A 98 4.64 -17.55 17.34
C LEU A 98 3.78 -16.33 16.99
N THR A 99 3.46 -15.52 18.01
CA THR A 99 2.86 -14.20 17.79
C THR A 99 3.98 -13.16 17.78
N VAL A 100 4.47 -12.80 16.59
CA VAL A 100 5.50 -11.76 16.43
C VAL A 100 4.92 -10.43 16.87
N ARG A 101 5.42 -9.92 18.01
CA ARG A 101 5.01 -8.62 18.56
C ARG A 101 5.68 -7.50 17.77
N THR A 102 4.98 -6.97 16.77
CA THR A 102 5.38 -5.71 16.15
C THR A 102 5.46 -4.62 17.22
N GLY A 103 6.63 -3.99 17.32
CA GLY A 103 7.04 -3.14 18.43
C GLY A 103 5.98 -2.16 18.96
N GLY A 104 5.94 -2.04 20.29
CA GLY A 104 5.51 -0.84 20.99
C GLY A 104 4.05 -0.42 20.82
N LYS A 105 3.07 -1.33 20.93
CA LYS A 105 1.69 -0.89 21.19
C LYS A 105 1.58 -0.44 22.64
N LYS A 106 1.52 0.88 22.84
CA LYS A 106 0.91 1.49 24.04
C LYS A 106 -0.39 0.72 24.31
N PRO A 107 -0.65 0.25 25.54
CA PRO A 107 -1.90 -0.45 25.84
C PRO A 107 -3.08 0.43 25.39
N PRO A 108 -4.17 -0.17 24.88
CA PRO A 108 -5.34 0.59 24.47
C PRO A 108 -5.75 1.49 25.63
N ARG A 109 -5.82 2.80 25.38
CA ARG A 109 -6.37 3.75 26.36
C ARG A 109 -7.76 3.26 26.76
N SER A 110 -8.06 3.39 28.05
CA SER A 110 -9.26 2.97 28.76
C SER A 110 -10.59 3.04 27.96
N ARG A 111 -11.53 2.15 28.34
CA ARG A 111 -12.87 1.81 27.79
C ARG A 111 -13.87 2.97 27.49
N ALA A 112 -13.45 4.23 27.58
CA ALA A 112 -14.33 5.34 27.25
C ALA A 112 -14.69 5.34 25.75
N PRO A 113 -15.93 5.67 25.37
CA PRO A 113 -16.30 5.82 23.98
C PRO A 113 -15.44 6.88 23.31
N VAL A 114 -14.74 6.50 22.25
CA VAL A 114 -13.83 7.39 21.51
C VAL A 114 -14.64 8.43 20.76
N SER A 115 -14.24 9.71 20.85
CA SER A 115 -14.81 10.76 20.01
C SER A 115 -14.40 10.56 18.56
N THR A 116 -15.36 10.63 17.63
CA THR A 116 -15.05 10.48 16.20
C THR A 116 -14.13 11.60 15.70
N ALA A 117 -14.32 12.82 16.21
CA ALA A 117 -13.48 13.96 15.86
C ALA A 117 -12.03 13.76 16.34
N GLU A 118 -11.84 13.22 17.55
CA GLU A 118 -10.52 12.90 18.08
C GLU A 118 -9.84 11.81 17.22
N ALA A 119 -10.55 10.73 16.90
CA ALA A 119 -10.02 9.65 16.07
C ALA A 119 -9.59 10.15 14.68
N ILE A 120 -10.37 11.07 14.08
CA ILE A 120 -10.04 11.69 12.80
C ILE A 120 -8.77 12.52 12.87
N GLU A 121 -8.64 13.39 13.88
CA GLU A 121 -7.48 14.27 13.99
C GLU A 121 -6.19 13.50 14.32
N ASP A 122 -6.28 12.48 15.18
CA ASP A 122 -5.18 11.57 15.44
C ASP A 122 -4.79 10.78 14.17
N CYS A 123 -5.76 10.28 13.43
CA CYS A 123 -5.51 9.57 12.17
C CYS A 123 -4.86 10.50 11.14
N ALA A 124 -5.39 11.71 10.96
CA ALA A 124 -4.88 12.69 10.00
C ALA A 124 -3.44 13.10 10.31
N ARG A 125 -3.06 13.26 11.60
CA ARG A 125 -1.68 13.52 12.02
C ARG A 125 -0.75 12.34 11.80
N ALA A 126 -1.26 11.11 11.94
CA ALA A 126 -0.47 9.90 11.81
C ALA A 126 -0.28 9.41 10.37
N LEU A 127 -1.08 9.91 9.41
CA LEU A 127 -0.97 9.51 8.02
C LEU A 127 0.27 10.13 7.36
N HIS A 128 1.12 9.28 6.78
CA HIS A 128 2.25 9.69 5.96
C HIS A 128 1.83 9.88 4.49
N VAL A 129 0.94 10.85 4.24
CA VAL A 129 0.48 11.24 2.89
C VAL A 129 0.60 12.75 2.71
N SER A 130 0.56 13.23 1.46
CA SER A 130 0.60 14.67 1.17
C SER A 130 -0.54 15.43 1.85
N ASP A 131 -0.31 16.68 2.28
CA ASP A 131 -1.31 17.54 2.93
C ASP A 131 -2.63 17.63 2.17
N ARG A 132 -2.58 17.69 0.83
CA ARG A 132 -3.77 17.71 -0.03
C ARG A 132 -4.64 16.45 0.16
N THR A 133 -4.01 15.29 0.28
CA THR A 133 -4.69 14.01 0.53
C THR A 133 -5.27 13.99 1.94
N THR A 134 -4.49 14.42 2.94
CA THR A 134 -4.96 14.55 4.33
C THR A 134 -6.17 15.47 4.43
N GLN A 135 -6.16 16.61 3.72
CA GLN A 135 -7.29 17.54 3.68
C GLN A 135 -8.52 16.92 3.00
N SER A 136 -8.33 16.16 1.92
CA SER A 136 -9.41 15.42 1.26
C SER A 136 -10.06 14.38 2.19
N TYR A 137 -9.24 13.68 2.96
CA TYR A 137 -9.72 12.71 3.96
C TYR A 137 -10.47 13.42 5.08
N ARG A 138 -9.90 14.47 5.68
CA ARG A 138 -10.56 15.31 6.69
C ARG A 138 -11.92 15.81 6.23
N GLY A 139 -12.04 16.35 5.02
CA GLY A 139 -13.32 16.81 4.48
C GLY A 139 -14.37 15.70 4.40
N THR A 140 -13.96 14.49 4.02
CA THR A 140 -14.84 13.32 3.99
C THR A 140 -15.25 12.90 5.39
N TRP A 141 -14.28 12.73 6.30
CA TRP A 141 -14.51 12.27 7.66
C TRP A 141 -15.23 13.28 8.53
N ALA A 142 -15.10 14.59 8.29
CA ALA A 142 -15.85 15.62 9.00
C ALA A 142 -17.36 15.44 8.82
N THR A 143 -17.81 15.03 7.63
CA THR A 143 -19.22 14.72 7.37
C THR A 143 -19.66 13.46 8.13
N PHE A 144 -18.76 12.50 8.32
CA PHE A 144 -18.99 11.31 9.13
C PHE A 144 -19.11 11.66 10.62
N ALA A 145 -18.18 12.45 11.16
CA ALA A 145 -18.19 12.90 12.55
C ALA A 145 -19.44 13.71 12.92
N LYS A 146 -19.95 14.53 12.00
CA LYS A 146 -21.21 15.27 12.20
C LYS A 146 -22.41 14.35 12.46
N ARG A 147 -22.44 13.16 11.83
CA ARG A 147 -23.53 12.18 12.01
C ARG A 147 -23.26 11.21 13.15
N HIS A 148 -22.00 10.99 13.46
CA HIS A 148 -21.57 10.09 14.52
C HIS A 148 -20.58 10.82 15.42
N PRO A 149 -21.03 11.62 16.41
CA PRO A 149 -20.14 12.29 17.35
C PRO A 149 -19.28 11.31 18.17
N VAL A 150 -19.87 10.16 18.49
CA VAL A 150 -19.19 9.00 19.10
C VAL A 150 -18.84 8.00 18.00
N PHE A 151 -17.64 7.42 18.07
CA PHE A 151 -17.12 6.52 17.03
C PHE A 151 -18.01 5.29 16.88
N PRO A 152 -18.59 5.01 15.69
CA PRO A 152 -19.50 3.88 15.52
C PRO A 152 -18.79 2.54 15.69
N THR A 153 -19.42 1.63 16.41
CA THR A 153 -18.86 0.31 16.74
C THR A 153 -19.68 -0.84 16.16
N THR A 154 -20.77 -0.56 15.44
CA THR A 154 -21.62 -1.59 14.83
C THR A 154 -21.65 -1.49 13.31
N VAL A 155 -21.82 -2.64 12.66
CA VAL A 155 -21.93 -2.77 11.20
C VAL A 155 -23.13 -1.99 10.66
N ASP A 156 -24.26 -2.01 11.38
CA ASP A 156 -25.50 -1.35 10.95
C ASP A 156 -25.37 0.17 10.88
N GLN A 157 -24.64 0.78 11.82
CA GLN A 157 -24.37 2.23 11.78
C GLN A 157 -23.60 2.62 10.51
N ILE A 158 -22.59 1.83 10.15
CA ILE A 158 -21.80 2.10 8.95
C ILE A 158 -22.60 1.83 7.67
N ASN A 159 -23.35 0.73 7.62
CA ASN A 159 -24.21 0.43 6.48
C ASN A 159 -25.27 1.51 6.29
N ALA A 160 -25.93 1.96 7.36
CA ALA A 160 -26.89 3.07 7.30
C ALA A 160 -26.24 4.35 6.76
N TYR A 161 -25.04 4.68 7.23
CA TYR A 161 -24.28 5.84 6.75
C TYR A 161 -23.94 5.74 5.26
N LEU A 162 -23.41 4.60 4.80
CA LEU A 162 -23.04 4.40 3.39
C LEU A 162 -24.26 4.34 2.48
N ASN A 163 -25.36 3.74 2.93
CA ASN A 163 -26.60 3.61 2.16
C ASN A 163 -27.35 4.93 1.98
N HIS A 164 -27.11 5.93 2.83
CA HIS A 164 -27.65 7.26 2.65
C HIS A 164 -27.18 7.93 1.33
N TYR A 165 -26.03 7.54 0.79
CA TYR A 165 -25.53 8.11 -0.45
C TYR A 165 -26.20 7.49 -1.67
N THR A 166 -26.98 8.29 -2.39
CA THR A 166 -27.59 7.90 -3.68
C THR A 166 -26.52 7.55 -4.71
N ASN A 167 -25.45 8.35 -4.79
CA ASN A 167 -24.34 8.09 -5.70
C ASN A 167 -23.41 7.00 -5.14
N LYS A 168 -23.46 5.80 -5.75
CA LYS A 168 -22.65 4.64 -5.34
C LYS A 168 -21.15 4.82 -5.55
N ARG A 169 -20.72 5.66 -6.49
CA ARG A 169 -19.30 6.03 -6.64
C ARG A 169 -18.83 6.81 -5.42
N THR A 170 -19.60 7.81 -4.99
CA THR A 170 -19.31 8.58 -3.77
C THR A 170 -19.29 7.67 -2.55
N ALA A 171 -20.27 6.78 -2.41
CA ALA A 171 -20.31 5.80 -1.32
C ALA A 171 -19.06 4.89 -1.30
N ALA A 172 -18.58 4.44 -2.46
CA ALA A 172 -17.39 3.59 -2.57
C ALA A 172 -16.08 4.33 -2.22
N ASP A 173 -15.98 5.62 -2.57
CA ASP A 173 -14.85 6.48 -2.18
C ASP A 173 -14.84 6.70 -0.66
N ILE A 174 -16.00 7.05 -0.09
CA ILE A 174 -16.19 7.20 1.36
C ILE A 174 -15.85 5.91 2.10
N TYR A 175 -16.34 4.76 1.62
CA TYR A 175 -15.99 3.44 2.16
C TYR A 175 -14.47 3.26 2.26
N THR A 176 -13.73 3.63 1.21
CA THR A 176 -12.27 3.44 1.16
C THR A 176 -11.58 4.31 2.20
N LYS A 177 -12.05 5.55 2.38
CA LYS A 177 -11.52 6.47 3.39
C LYS A 177 -11.89 6.06 4.81
N LEU A 178 -13.12 5.58 5.03
CA LEU A 178 -13.54 5.07 6.33
C LEU A 178 -12.75 3.83 6.74
N LYS A 179 -12.44 2.93 5.79
CA LYS A 179 -11.57 1.79 6.07
C LYS A 179 -10.24 2.22 6.69
N ILE A 180 -9.57 3.23 6.11
CA ILE A 180 -8.30 3.76 6.64
C ILE A 180 -8.46 4.27 8.08
N LEU A 181 -9.56 4.99 8.37
CA LEU A 181 -9.86 5.49 9.70
C LEU A 181 -10.11 4.36 10.70
N TYR A 182 -10.84 3.31 10.31
CA TYR A 182 -11.14 2.15 11.16
C TYR A 182 -9.90 1.29 11.43
N ASP A 183 -9.07 1.05 10.40
CA ASP A 183 -7.79 0.35 10.55
C ASP A 183 -6.91 1.08 11.58
N PHE A 184 -6.85 2.41 11.50
CA PHE A 184 -6.14 3.25 12.49
C PHE A 184 -6.79 3.19 13.87
N ALA A 185 -8.09 3.43 13.96
CA ALA A 185 -8.81 3.51 15.23
C ALA A 185 -8.78 2.18 15.99
N SER A 186 -8.87 1.06 15.27
CA SER A 186 -8.77 -0.28 15.87
C SER A 186 -7.38 -0.50 16.47
N ALA A 187 -6.32 -0.13 15.73
CA ALA A 187 -4.95 -0.26 16.22
C ALA A 187 -4.63 0.67 17.40
N ARG A 188 -5.19 1.89 17.40
CA ARG A 188 -4.87 2.96 18.36
C ARG A 188 -5.71 2.91 19.63
N TYR A 189 -7.00 2.65 19.50
CA TYR A 189 -7.99 2.74 20.57
C TYR A 189 -8.64 1.39 20.91
N GLY A 190 -8.35 0.32 20.16
CA GLY A 190 -8.98 -0.98 20.36
C GLY A 190 -10.44 -1.03 19.92
N THR A 191 -10.88 -0.13 19.04
CA THR A 191 -12.24 -0.21 18.47
C THR A 191 -12.39 -1.46 17.60
N PRO A 192 -13.62 -2.01 17.47
CA PRO A 192 -13.86 -3.10 16.54
C PRO A 192 -13.46 -2.71 15.11
N ASP A 193 -12.68 -3.57 14.46
CA ASP A 193 -12.39 -3.43 13.05
C ASP A 193 -13.56 -4.00 12.22
N LEU A 194 -14.46 -3.10 11.83
CA LEU A 194 -15.67 -3.47 11.09
C LEU A 194 -15.42 -3.76 9.61
N PHE A 195 -14.27 -3.35 9.07
CA PHE A 195 -13.97 -3.43 7.63
C PHE A 195 -13.12 -4.65 7.27
N SER A 196 -12.31 -5.20 8.19
CA SER A 196 -11.55 -6.44 7.95
C SER A 196 -12.42 -7.70 7.98
N THR A 197 -13.52 -7.68 8.74
CA THR A 197 -14.44 -8.82 8.91
C THR A 197 -15.27 -9.16 7.65
N ARG A 198 -15.11 -8.39 6.55
CA ARG A 198 -15.92 -8.48 5.31
C ARG A 198 -17.44 -8.31 5.52
N LEU A 199 -17.87 -7.89 6.72
CA LEU A 199 -19.28 -7.66 7.05
C LEU A 199 -19.82 -6.41 6.35
N ILE A 200 -18.99 -5.38 6.19
CA ILE A 200 -19.31 -4.20 5.39
C ILE A 200 -18.80 -4.42 3.97
N ARG A 201 -19.72 -4.51 3.00
CA ARG A 201 -19.36 -4.67 1.59
C ARG A 201 -19.10 -3.33 0.94
N LYS A 202 -17.99 -3.22 0.19
CA LYS A 202 -17.71 -2.04 -0.64
C LYS A 202 -18.86 -1.81 -1.63
N PRO A 203 -19.46 -0.61 -1.68
CA PRO A 203 -20.48 -0.28 -2.68
C PRO A 203 -19.96 -0.52 -4.10
N LYS A 204 -20.72 -1.30 -4.88
CA LYS A 204 -20.42 -1.55 -6.29
C LYS A 204 -21.02 -0.43 -7.14
N PHE A 205 -20.27 0.04 -8.12
CA PHE A 205 -20.77 0.97 -9.13
C PHE A 205 -20.13 0.63 -10.48
N LYS A 206 -20.89 0.82 -11.56
CA LYS A 206 -20.34 0.75 -12.92
C LYS A 206 -19.66 2.10 -13.20
N PRO A 207 -18.39 2.14 -13.60
CA PRO A 207 -17.79 3.35 -14.10
C PRO A 207 -18.63 3.88 -15.26
N THR A 208 -19.13 5.10 -15.13
CA THR A 208 -19.69 5.83 -16.26
C THR A 208 -18.56 6.06 -17.25
N ASP A 209 -18.75 5.60 -18.48
CA ASP A 209 -17.92 6.02 -19.60
C ASP A 209 -18.07 7.53 -19.74
N ARG A 210 -16.94 8.26 -19.71
CA ARG A 210 -16.97 9.72 -19.77
C ARG A 210 -17.13 10.24 -21.20
N GLY A 211 -17.22 9.34 -22.19
CA GLY A 211 -17.27 9.68 -23.60
C GLY A 211 -15.90 10.18 -24.06
N SER A 212 -15.45 9.66 -25.19
CA SER A 212 -14.32 10.23 -25.92
C SER A 212 -14.84 11.15 -27.01
N LEU A 213 -14.13 12.25 -27.28
CA LEU A 213 -14.42 13.04 -28.47
C LEU A 213 -14.15 12.20 -29.72
N THR A 214 -15.10 12.20 -30.65
CA THR A 214 -14.85 11.74 -32.02
C THR A 214 -13.87 12.69 -32.71
N LEU A 215 -13.23 12.24 -33.79
CA LEU A 215 -12.35 13.09 -34.58
C LEU A 215 -13.06 14.37 -35.08
N LYS A 216 -14.35 14.26 -35.44
CA LYS A 216 -15.16 15.40 -35.88
C LYS A 216 -15.36 16.41 -34.75
N GLU A 217 -15.66 15.95 -33.55
CA GLU A 217 -15.83 16.80 -32.38
C GLU A 217 -14.51 17.43 -31.93
N ALA A 218 -13.41 16.67 -31.96
CA ALA A 218 -12.07 17.21 -31.67
C ALA A 218 -11.70 18.35 -32.63
N LYS A 219 -11.96 18.17 -33.94
CA LYS A 219 -11.76 19.25 -34.94
C LYS A 219 -12.66 20.46 -34.67
N ALA A 220 -13.90 20.24 -34.28
CA ALA A 220 -14.82 21.32 -33.95
C ALA A 220 -14.33 22.14 -32.74
N VAL A 221 -13.76 21.47 -31.71
CA VAL A 221 -13.16 22.14 -30.55
C VAL A 221 -11.94 22.98 -30.96
N VAL A 222 -11.02 22.41 -31.76
CA VAL A 222 -9.85 23.15 -32.26
C VAL A 222 -10.27 24.40 -33.05
N ASN A 223 -11.24 24.25 -33.96
CA ASN A 223 -11.73 25.38 -34.78
C ASN A 223 -12.52 26.44 -33.99
N ALA A 224 -12.96 26.12 -32.77
CA ALA A 224 -13.70 27.04 -31.91
C ALA A 224 -12.79 27.87 -30.99
N CYS A 225 -11.47 27.60 -30.97
CA CYS A 225 -10.51 28.37 -30.19
C CYS A 225 -10.43 29.81 -30.72
N ARG A 226 -10.45 30.78 -29.80
CA ARG A 226 -10.55 32.21 -30.14
C ARG A 226 -9.20 32.90 -30.26
N ASP A 227 -8.20 32.36 -29.57
CA ASP A 227 -6.84 32.88 -29.50
C ASP A 227 -5.82 31.75 -29.38
N ASP A 228 -4.54 32.10 -29.54
CA ASP A 228 -3.42 31.16 -29.49
C ASP A 228 -3.28 30.49 -28.12
N PHE A 229 -3.73 31.15 -27.05
CA PHE A 229 -3.70 30.59 -25.70
C PHE A 229 -4.69 29.43 -25.55
N GLU A 230 -5.94 29.61 -25.98
CA GLU A 230 -6.94 28.55 -26.00
C GLU A 230 -6.50 27.40 -26.90
N LEU A 231 -5.96 27.72 -28.08
CA LEU A 231 -5.46 26.73 -29.02
C LEU A 231 -4.31 25.92 -28.42
N GLY A 232 -3.34 26.58 -27.79
CA GLY A 232 -2.22 25.93 -27.10
C GLY A 232 -2.70 24.98 -26.01
N LEU A 233 -3.64 25.40 -25.17
CA LEU A 233 -4.23 24.53 -24.14
C LEU A 233 -4.94 23.31 -24.74
N ILE A 234 -5.70 23.47 -25.83
CA ILE A 234 -6.35 22.36 -26.50
C ILE A 234 -5.32 21.39 -27.09
N HIS A 235 -4.21 21.88 -27.65
CA HIS A 235 -3.11 21.03 -28.12
C HIS A 235 -2.44 20.27 -26.98
N LEU A 236 -2.24 20.89 -25.80
CA LEU A 236 -1.73 20.19 -24.62
C LEU A 236 -2.70 19.10 -24.12
N TYR A 237 -4.02 19.33 -24.18
CA TYR A 237 -5.02 18.34 -23.75
C TYR A 237 -5.25 17.21 -24.76
N LEU A 238 -5.43 17.54 -26.04
CA LEU A 238 -5.78 16.55 -27.07
C LEU A 238 -4.56 15.94 -27.74
N GLY A 239 -3.52 16.72 -27.98
CA GLY A 239 -2.29 16.26 -28.65
C GLY A 239 -1.37 15.52 -27.68
N HIS A 240 -1.13 16.10 -26.50
CA HIS A 240 -0.19 15.56 -25.51
C HIS A 240 -0.86 14.77 -24.38
N GLY A 241 -2.19 14.80 -24.28
CA GLY A 241 -2.93 14.08 -23.24
C GLY A 241 -2.67 14.60 -21.83
N LEU A 242 -2.20 15.84 -21.68
CA LEU A 242 -1.88 16.39 -20.37
C LEU A 242 -3.13 16.53 -19.52
N ARG A 243 -3.02 16.22 -18.23
CA ARG A 243 -4.09 16.55 -17.28
C ARG A 243 -4.15 18.06 -17.11
N LYS A 244 -5.34 18.57 -16.74
CA LYS A 244 -5.56 19.98 -16.43
C LYS A 244 -4.47 20.61 -15.54
N ASN A 245 -4.01 19.92 -14.50
CA ASN A 245 -3.00 20.48 -13.59
C ASN A 245 -1.57 20.38 -14.14
N GLU A 246 -1.31 19.44 -15.05
CA GLU A 246 -0.02 19.29 -15.73
C GLU A 246 0.11 20.42 -16.77
N ALA A 247 -0.90 20.60 -17.63
CA ALA A 247 -0.91 21.69 -18.60
C ALA A 247 -0.86 23.10 -17.97
N ARG A 248 -1.55 23.29 -16.84
CA ARG A 248 -1.53 24.57 -16.11
C ARG A 248 -0.24 24.83 -15.33
N GLY A 249 0.52 23.78 -15.06
CA GLY A 249 1.78 23.87 -14.33
C GLY A 249 2.98 24.04 -15.24
N LEU A 250 2.78 24.02 -16.56
CA LEU A 250 3.83 24.21 -17.55
C LEU A 250 4.36 25.64 -17.50
N ASP A 251 5.68 25.80 -17.43
CA ASP A 251 6.37 27.08 -17.54
C ASP A 251 7.21 27.15 -18.84
N ILE A 252 7.67 28.35 -19.19
CA ILE A 252 8.50 28.60 -20.39
C ILE A 252 9.77 27.73 -20.36
N GLY A 253 10.34 27.49 -19.18
CA GLY A 253 11.52 26.62 -19.02
C GLY A 253 11.27 25.14 -19.27
N ASP A 254 10.00 24.71 -19.30
CA ASP A 254 9.62 23.32 -19.53
C ASP A 254 9.42 23.01 -21.01
N ALA A 255 9.30 24.02 -21.86
CA ALA A 255 9.13 23.88 -23.30
C ALA A 255 10.47 24.09 -24.03
N GLY A 256 11.10 23.00 -24.44
CA GLY A 256 12.26 22.99 -25.31
C GLY A 256 11.89 22.98 -26.79
N GLU A 257 12.92 22.99 -27.66
CA GLU A 257 12.73 23.01 -29.12
C GLU A 257 12.01 21.75 -29.64
N ASP A 258 12.35 20.58 -29.08
CA ASP A 258 11.81 19.29 -29.50
C ASP A 258 11.05 18.54 -28.40
N GLU A 259 11.07 19.03 -27.15
CA GLU A 259 10.47 18.34 -26.00
C GLU A 259 9.77 19.27 -25.01
N ILE A 260 8.73 18.74 -24.36
CA ILE A 260 8.02 19.36 -23.25
C ILE A 260 8.28 18.52 -21.99
N PHE A 261 8.80 19.13 -20.94
CA PHE A 261 8.96 18.49 -19.65
C PHE A 261 7.66 18.52 -18.86
N VAL A 262 7.06 17.33 -18.67
CA VAL A 262 5.79 17.20 -17.94
C VAL A 262 6.05 16.78 -16.51
N HIS A 263 5.62 17.59 -15.55
CA HIS A 263 5.77 17.33 -14.12
C HIS A 263 4.60 16.52 -13.55
N GLY A 264 4.78 15.20 -13.45
CA GLY A 264 3.82 14.27 -12.84
C GLY A 264 4.04 14.03 -11.36
N LYS A 265 3.09 13.36 -10.70
CA LYS A 265 3.22 12.98 -9.27
C LYS A 265 4.37 12.01 -8.98
N THR A 266 4.71 11.17 -9.95
CA THR A 266 5.64 10.05 -9.78
C THR A 266 6.91 10.19 -10.61
N ARG A 267 6.84 10.89 -11.74
CA ARG A 267 7.96 11.06 -12.68
C ARG A 267 7.81 12.38 -13.42
N ASN A 268 8.95 12.96 -13.77
CA ASN A 268 9.07 13.99 -14.79
C ASN A 268 9.45 13.28 -16.09
N GLU A 269 8.67 13.47 -17.14
CA GLU A 269 8.86 12.77 -18.40
C GLU A 269 8.94 13.80 -19.53
N PRO A 270 10.04 13.80 -20.32
CA PRO A 270 10.07 14.58 -21.55
C PRO A 270 9.11 13.95 -22.56
N GLN A 271 8.31 14.79 -23.21
CA GLN A 271 7.40 14.40 -24.27
C GLN A 271 7.76 15.14 -25.56
N PRO A 272 7.80 14.48 -26.73
CA PRO A 272 8.12 15.15 -27.97
C PRO A 272 7.08 16.22 -28.31
N VAL A 273 7.53 17.43 -28.67
CA VAL A 273 6.63 18.51 -29.09
C VAL A 273 6.06 18.18 -30.46
N LEU A 274 4.74 18.06 -30.57
CA LEU A 274 4.07 17.89 -31.86
C LEU A 274 4.29 19.14 -32.74
N PRO A 275 4.51 19.00 -34.06
CA PRO A 275 4.79 20.13 -34.95
C PRO A 275 3.73 21.24 -34.87
N GLU A 276 2.46 20.87 -34.72
CA GLU A 276 1.34 21.79 -34.59
C GLU A 276 1.38 22.54 -33.26
N THR A 277 1.87 21.90 -32.19
CA THR A 277 2.03 22.52 -30.86
C THR A 277 3.21 23.48 -30.85
N ARG A 278 4.32 23.13 -31.53
CA ARG A 278 5.54 23.95 -31.58
C ARG A 278 5.27 25.37 -32.06
N ARG A 279 4.45 25.51 -33.11
CA ARG A 279 4.10 26.81 -33.71
C ARG A 279 3.32 27.73 -32.77
N ILE A 280 2.68 27.16 -31.76
CA ILE A 280 1.84 27.90 -30.81
C ILE A 280 2.63 28.26 -29.56
N LEU A 281 3.63 27.45 -29.20
CA LEU A 281 4.48 27.65 -28.02
C LEU A 281 5.71 28.54 -28.27
N SER A 282 6.06 28.79 -29.54
CA SER A 282 7.17 29.66 -29.97
C SER A 282 6.79 31.14 -29.92
#